data_AF-W9KSB6-F1
#
_entry.id   AF-W9KSB6-F1
#
_cell.length_a   1.000
_cell.length_b   1.000
_cell.length_c   1.000
_cell.angle_alpha   90.00
_cell.angle_beta   90.00
_cell.angle_gamma   90.00
#
_symmetry.space_group_name_H-M   'P 1'
#
loop_
_entity.id
_entity.type
_entity.pdbx_description
1 polymer ?
#
loop_
_entity_poly.entity_id
_entity_poly.type
_entity_poly.pdbx_seq_one_letter_code
_entity_poly.pdbx_strand_id
1 'polypeptide(L)'
;MSMNNIFARETTGFFNPDDLSWIHKLAAIGDSYSAGIGAGDGLHGEGDENCRRYDHSYPYLINQDERLGDPSKRNFQFKSCSGAVIRNVIEDQLLSIDSDQQIILLSTGGNDAELVNILNQCVYQWFALKDQHSTVGKVAEMKGEPWAKGWDWDAASRGCLGQLQYSKNIINSDEFSQRIDSVIEATKKKLSTESMIYYTGYAKFWSTDYGSACDKVSWSTWLFKSYNIWQPAARLEELRRREMNRLVDLINDKIEAAVKRSGDKVSFVNYDKYVGHFKGHYCEDGVDESVVG
;
A
#
# COMPACT_ATOMS: atom_id res chain seq x y z
N MET A 1 3.97 31.65 -7.51
CA MET A 1 2.87 31.29 -6.59
C MET A 1 3.50 30.65 -5.36
N SER A 2 3.38 31.30 -4.21
CA SER A 2 4.15 31.00 -3.00
C SER A 2 3.56 29.81 -2.22
N MET A 3 4.41 28.90 -1.77
CA MET A 3 4.11 27.67 -1.00
C MET A 3 3.71 27.95 0.47
N ASN A 4 2.79 28.87 0.74
CA ASN A 4 2.61 29.38 2.10
C ASN A 4 1.34 28.93 2.87
N ASN A 5 0.50 28.03 2.37
CA ASN A 5 -0.80 27.77 3.03
C ASN A 5 -1.22 26.29 3.13
N ILE A 6 -0.28 25.36 3.34
CA ILE A 6 -0.66 23.94 3.58
C ILE A 6 -1.04 23.68 5.06
N PHE A 7 -0.71 24.59 5.98
CA PHE A 7 -0.95 24.41 7.44
C PHE A 7 -1.38 25.67 8.21
N ALA A 8 -1.78 26.76 7.55
CA ALA A 8 -2.05 28.02 8.24
C ALA A 8 -3.35 27.95 9.08
N ARG A 9 -3.23 28.09 10.41
CA ARG A 9 -4.35 28.22 11.36
C ARG A 9 -4.89 29.65 11.33
N GLU A 10 -6.22 29.84 11.30
CA GLU A 10 -6.86 31.14 11.53
C GLU A 10 -6.86 31.52 13.03
N THR A 11 -5.67 31.64 13.61
CA THR A 11 -5.48 32.34 14.88
C THR A 11 -4.41 33.39 14.66
N THR A 12 -4.52 34.54 15.31
CA THR A 12 -3.63 35.71 15.21
C THR A 12 -2.16 35.47 15.62
N GLY A 13 -1.72 34.21 15.76
CA GLY A 13 -0.35 33.80 16.07
C GLY A 13 0.35 33.18 14.86
N PHE A 14 1.65 33.45 14.74
CA PHE A 14 2.55 32.83 13.77
C PHE A 14 2.48 31.29 13.90
N PHE A 15 2.18 30.58 12.81
CA PHE A 15 2.24 29.12 12.78
C PHE A 15 3.69 28.67 12.97
N ASN A 16 3.97 27.97 14.09
CA ASN A 16 5.26 27.34 14.32
C ASN A 16 5.21 25.89 13.82
N PRO A 17 5.87 25.54 12.70
CA PRO A 17 5.87 24.17 12.19
C PRO A 17 6.56 23.16 13.13
N ASP A 18 7.34 23.64 14.10
CA ASP A 18 8.04 22.81 15.08
C ASP A 18 7.21 22.53 16.35
N ASP A 19 6.05 23.17 16.50
CA ASP A 19 5.12 22.92 17.61
C ASP A 19 3.76 22.41 17.09
N LEU A 20 3.59 21.10 17.14
CA LEU A 20 2.38 20.37 16.79
C LEU A 20 1.72 19.76 18.04
N SER A 21 2.04 20.26 19.24
CA SER A 21 1.57 19.72 20.53
C SER A 21 0.06 19.80 20.75
N TRP A 22 -0.66 20.53 19.88
CA TRP A 22 -2.12 20.61 19.85
C TRP A 22 -2.78 19.32 19.31
N ILE A 23 -2.01 18.44 18.65
CA ILE A 23 -2.50 17.16 18.13
C ILE A 23 -2.54 16.14 19.25
N HIS A 24 -3.74 15.90 19.78
CA HIS A 24 -4.02 14.93 20.83
C HIS A 24 -4.71 13.67 20.29
N LYS A 25 -5.46 13.75 19.19
CA LYS A 25 -6.15 12.61 18.58
C LYS A 25 -5.63 12.35 17.17
N LEU A 26 -4.94 11.22 17.02
CA LEU A 26 -4.33 10.76 15.79
C LEU A 26 -4.77 9.31 15.55
N ALA A 27 -5.26 9.01 14.34
CA ALA A 27 -5.53 7.65 13.92
C ALA A 27 -4.72 7.29 12.68
N ALA A 28 -4.36 6.02 12.56
CA ALA A 28 -3.75 5.46 11.37
C ALA A 28 -4.56 4.26 10.91
N ILE A 29 -5.09 4.35 9.69
CA ILE A 29 -5.90 3.34 9.05
C ILE A 29 -5.33 3.07 7.65
N GLY A 30 -5.50 1.85 7.18
CA GLY A 30 -5.02 1.47 5.88
C GLY A 30 -4.55 0.03 5.76
N ASP A 31 -3.71 -0.18 4.76
CA ASP A 31 -3.14 -1.46 4.39
C ASP A 31 -1.73 -1.68 4.94
N SER A 32 -1.00 -2.62 4.34
CA SER A 32 0.34 -3.02 4.74
C SER A 32 1.38 -1.90 4.67
N TYR A 33 1.21 -0.91 3.79
CA TYR A 33 2.14 0.22 3.68
C TYR A 33 2.03 1.17 4.87
N SER A 34 0.85 1.24 5.50
CA SER A 34 0.65 1.96 6.75
C SER A 34 0.95 1.10 7.97
N ALA A 35 0.62 -0.20 7.95
CA ALA A 35 0.98 -1.11 9.03
C ALA A 35 2.52 -1.29 9.17
N GLY A 36 3.26 -1.12 8.07
CA GLY A 36 4.72 -1.19 8.04
C GLY A 36 5.25 -2.61 8.16
N ILE A 37 4.60 -3.59 7.54
CA ILE A 37 5.07 -4.97 7.57
C ILE A 37 6.54 -5.08 7.13
N GLY A 38 7.39 -5.63 7.99
CA GLY A 38 8.82 -5.79 7.74
C GLY A 38 9.69 -4.60 8.13
N ALA A 39 9.12 -3.53 8.70
CA ALA A 39 9.88 -2.37 9.17
C ALA A 39 10.12 -2.44 10.68
N GLY A 40 11.32 -2.85 11.10
CA GLY A 40 11.66 -2.95 12.53
C GLY A 40 11.04 -4.16 13.21
N ASP A 41 10.57 -3.99 14.45
CA ASP A 41 9.98 -5.04 15.26
C ASP A 41 8.44 -5.00 15.20
N GLY A 42 7.83 -6.18 15.23
CA GLY A 42 6.38 -6.32 15.30
C GLY A 42 5.84 -5.82 16.64
N LEU A 43 4.73 -5.09 16.60
CA LEU A 43 4.02 -4.68 17.80
C LEU A 43 3.21 -5.85 18.39
N HIS A 44 2.98 -5.81 19.70
CA HIS A 44 2.31 -6.88 20.46
C HIS A 44 1.02 -6.43 21.16
N GLY A 45 0.42 -5.32 20.71
CA GLY A 45 -0.88 -4.87 21.17
C GLY A 45 -2.03 -5.65 20.53
N GLU A 46 -3.27 -5.27 20.90
CA GLU A 46 -4.46 -5.94 20.43
C GLU A 46 -4.61 -5.89 18.90
N GLY A 47 -4.55 -7.07 18.28
CA GLY A 47 -4.65 -7.25 16.83
C GLY A 47 -3.39 -6.88 16.04
N ASP A 48 -2.31 -6.43 16.70
CA ASP A 48 -1.09 -5.96 16.02
C ASP A 48 -0.39 -7.07 15.24
N GLU A 49 -0.23 -8.26 15.85
CA GLU A 49 0.41 -9.40 15.20
C GLU A 49 -0.36 -9.88 13.96
N ASN A 50 -1.69 -9.96 14.08
CA ASN A 50 -2.58 -10.34 12.98
C ASN A 50 -2.53 -9.31 11.84
N CYS A 51 -2.55 -8.02 12.19
CA CYS A 51 -2.51 -6.93 11.23
C CYS A 51 -1.09 -6.59 10.74
N ARG A 52 -0.06 -7.24 11.30
CA ARG A 52 1.35 -7.03 10.98
C ARG A 52 1.74 -5.56 11.13
N ARG A 53 1.43 -4.97 12.29
CA ARG A 53 1.85 -3.59 12.64
C ARG A 53 3.23 -3.59 13.25
N TYR A 54 4.09 -2.66 12.83
CA TYR A 54 5.47 -2.58 13.28
C TYR A 54 5.83 -1.20 13.83
N ASP A 55 6.87 -1.15 14.66
CA ASP A 55 7.36 0.05 15.33
C ASP A 55 8.15 1.02 14.43
N HIS A 56 8.65 0.59 13.27
CA HIS A 56 9.24 1.50 12.27
C HIS A 56 8.29 1.81 11.11
N SER A 57 7.00 1.52 11.27
CA SER A 57 5.97 2.00 10.35
C SER A 57 5.86 3.52 10.40
N TYR A 58 5.59 4.17 9.27
CA TYR A 58 5.52 5.64 9.23
C TYR A 58 4.48 6.23 10.20
N PRO A 59 3.30 5.61 10.46
CA PRO A 59 2.38 6.15 11.45
C PRO A 59 2.92 6.07 12.87
N TYR A 60 3.62 4.98 13.21
CA TYR A 60 4.26 4.84 14.51
C TYR A 60 5.36 5.89 14.68
N LEU A 61 6.22 6.08 13.67
CA LEU A 61 7.27 7.10 13.71
C LEU A 61 6.69 8.52 13.86
N ILE A 62 5.62 8.86 13.14
CA ILE A 62 4.92 10.14 13.32
C ILE A 62 4.38 10.28 14.74
N ASN A 63 3.80 9.21 15.32
CA ASN A 63 3.31 9.25 16.69
C ASN A 63 4.45 9.44 17.73
N GLN A 64 5.68 9.05 17.42
CA GLN A 64 6.84 9.26 18.29
C GLN A 64 7.54 10.61 18.06
N ASP A 65 7.12 11.39 17.06
CA ASP A 65 7.77 12.66 16.73
C ASP A 65 7.59 13.70 17.85
N GLU A 66 8.70 14.26 18.31
CA GLU A 66 8.77 15.18 19.46
C GLU A 66 7.97 16.48 19.22
N ARG A 67 7.77 16.88 17.96
CA ARG A 67 6.97 18.06 17.62
C ARG A 67 5.52 17.91 18.04
N LEU A 68 5.01 16.68 18.18
CA LEU A 68 3.66 16.40 18.67
C LEU A 68 3.57 16.48 20.22
N GLY A 69 4.63 16.94 20.90
CA GLY A 69 4.66 17.19 22.33
C GLY A 69 4.71 15.93 23.18
N ASP A 70 4.08 15.98 24.35
CA ASP A 70 4.07 14.90 25.34
C ASP A 70 3.26 13.67 24.86
N PRO A 71 3.89 12.49 24.69
CA PRO A 71 3.19 11.27 24.30
C PRO A 71 2.04 10.89 25.22
N SER A 72 2.10 11.21 26.52
CA SER A 72 1.03 10.85 27.46
C SER A 72 -0.26 11.65 27.24
N LYS A 73 -0.21 12.71 26.43
CA LYS A 73 -1.36 13.54 26.06
C LYS A 73 -1.93 13.16 24.69
N ARG A 74 -1.38 12.13 24.04
CA ARG A 74 -1.83 11.64 22.75
C ARG A 74 -2.66 10.36 22.92
N ASN A 75 -3.79 10.34 22.25
CA ASN A 75 -4.54 9.14 21.97
C ASN A 75 -4.26 8.76 20.50
N PHE A 76 -3.30 7.87 20.31
CA PHE A 76 -2.97 7.31 19.01
C PHE A 76 -3.68 5.98 18.78
N GLN A 77 -4.54 5.92 17.77
CA GLN A 77 -5.28 4.72 17.40
C GLN A 77 -4.70 4.13 16.10
N PHE A 78 -3.78 3.17 16.25
CA PHE A 78 -3.18 2.47 15.12
C PHE A 78 -4.05 1.27 14.72
N LYS A 79 -4.74 1.36 13.59
CA LYS A 79 -5.70 0.36 13.10
C LYS A 79 -5.41 -0.17 11.69
N SER A 80 -4.36 0.30 11.02
CA SER A 80 -3.90 -0.23 9.73
C SER A 80 -3.66 -1.75 9.77
N CYS A 81 -3.92 -2.44 8.66
CA CYS A 81 -3.89 -3.90 8.64
C CYS A 81 -3.41 -4.42 7.29
N SER A 82 -2.39 -5.28 7.31
CA SER A 82 -1.87 -5.91 6.10
C SER A 82 -2.96 -6.67 5.35
N GLY A 83 -3.04 -6.48 4.03
CA GLY A 83 -4.05 -7.08 3.17
C GLY A 83 -5.42 -6.38 3.16
N ALA A 84 -5.61 -5.30 3.93
CA ALA A 84 -6.87 -4.56 3.93
C ALA A 84 -7.15 -3.95 2.54
N VAL A 85 -8.34 -4.23 2.01
CA VAL A 85 -8.93 -3.48 0.88
C VAL A 85 -9.74 -2.30 1.41
N ILE A 86 -10.14 -1.38 0.54
CA ILE A 86 -10.96 -0.19 0.89
C ILE A 86 -12.17 -0.57 1.75
N ARG A 87 -12.85 -1.67 1.41
CA ARG A 87 -14.00 -2.15 2.17
C ARG A 87 -13.65 -2.45 3.62
N ASN A 88 -12.51 -3.10 3.90
CA ASN A 88 -12.07 -3.38 5.27
C ASN A 88 -11.77 -2.09 6.04
N VAL A 89 -11.21 -1.08 5.37
CA VAL A 89 -10.96 0.22 6.02
C VAL A 89 -12.27 0.86 6.47
N ILE A 90 -13.32 0.81 5.65
CA ILE A 90 -14.64 1.37 5.97
C ILE A 90 -15.38 0.56 7.03
N GLU A 91 -15.45 -0.76 6.84
CA GLU A 91 -16.33 -1.63 7.62
C GLU A 91 -15.69 -2.10 8.93
N ASP A 92 -14.35 -2.20 8.98
CA ASP A 92 -13.65 -2.74 10.14
C ASP A 92 -12.86 -1.64 10.87
N GLN A 93 -11.95 -0.96 10.16
CA GLN A 93 -10.98 -0.06 10.80
C GLN A 93 -11.64 1.25 11.27
N LEU A 94 -12.43 1.91 10.42
CA LEU A 94 -13.11 3.15 10.76
C LEU A 94 -14.12 2.99 11.90
N LEU A 95 -14.76 1.81 12.03
CA LEU A 95 -15.65 1.53 13.17
C LEU A 95 -14.88 1.40 14.49
N SER A 96 -13.60 1.03 14.44
CA SER A 96 -12.75 0.78 15.60
C SER A 96 -11.96 2.01 16.11
N ILE A 97 -12.10 3.17 15.46
CA ILE A 97 -11.50 4.44 15.91
C ILE A 97 -12.56 5.40 16.47
N ASP A 98 -12.13 6.25 17.39
CA ASP A 98 -12.99 7.26 18.03
C ASP A 98 -13.40 8.33 17.00
N SER A 99 -14.48 9.06 17.31
CA SER A 99 -14.80 10.33 16.62
C SER A 99 -13.80 11.43 16.98
N ASP A 100 -13.96 12.59 16.35
CA ASP A 100 -13.24 13.83 16.66
C ASP A 100 -11.72 13.72 16.49
N GLN A 101 -11.28 12.92 15.51
CA GLN A 101 -9.87 12.82 15.12
C GLN A 101 -9.38 14.16 14.56
N GLN A 102 -8.23 14.62 15.04
CA GLN A 102 -7.57 15.81 14.48
C GLN A 102 -6.74 15.42 13.26
N ILE A 103 -6.13 14.24 13.28
CA ILE A 103 -5.37 13.74 12.14
C ILE A 103 -5.75 12.29 11.87
N ILE A 104 -5.96 11.96 10.61
CA ILE A 104 -6.06 10.58 10.14
C ILE A 104 -5.03 10.33 9.04
N LEU A 105 -4.15 9.36 9.27
CA LEU A 105 -3.20 8.85 8.28
C LEU A 105 -3.88 7.70 7.54
N LEU A 106 -4.00 7.80 6.21
CA LEU A 106 -4.75 6.87 5.38
C LEU A 106 -3.87 6.32 4.25
N SER A 107 -3.78 4.99 4.13
CA SER A 107 -3.15 4.29 2.99
C SER A 107 -4.05 3.14 2.53
N THR A 108 -4.67 3.20 1.36
CA THR A 108 -5.46 2.07 0.84
C THR A 108 -5.61 2.12 -0.68
N GLY A 109 -6.16 1.07 -1.28
CA GLY A 109 -6.36 0.93 -2.72
C GLY A 109 -5.34 0.02 -3.43
N GLY A 110 -4.16 -0.24 -2.86
CA GLY A 110 -3.16 -1.13 -3.48
C GLY A 110 -3.64 -2.58 -3.59
N ASN A 111 -4.33 -3.07 -2.54
CA ASN A 111 -4.93 -4.40 -2.55
C ASN A 111 -6.15 -4.47 -3.47
N ASP A 112 -6.97 -3.40 -3.55
CA ASP A 112 -8.09 -3.28 -4.48
C ASP A 112 -7.63 -3.30 -5.96
N ALA A 113 -6.39 -2.86 -6.24
CA ALA A 113 -5.75 -2.94 -7.55
C ALA A 113 -5.00 -4.28 -7.80
N GLU A 114 -5.13 -5.25 -6.88
CA GLU A 114 -4.49 -6.56 -6.92
C GLU A 114 -2.95 -6.54 -6.94
N LEU A 115 -2.32 -5.63 -6.21
CA LEU A 115 -0.86 -5.53 -6.17
C LEU A 115 -0.18 -6.86 -5.76
N VAL A 116 -0.76 -7.60 -4.82
CA VAL A 116 -0.25 -8.91 -4.40
C VAL A 116 -0.25 -9.91 -5.56
N ASN A 117 -1.28 -9.91 -6.41
CA ASN A 117 -1.31 -10.78 -7.59
C ASN A 117 -0.25 -10.38 -8.62
N ILE A 118 0.03 -9.07 -8.78
CA ILE A 118 1.15 -8.61 -9.61
C ILE A 118 2.46 -9.15 -9.06
N LEU A 119 2.73 -9.01 -7.77
CA LEU A 119 3.96 -9.53 -7.14
C LEU A 119 4.09 -11.05 -7.32
N ASN A 120 2.99 -11.80 -7.18
CA ASN A 120 2.97 -13.23 -7.47
C ASN A 120 3.37 -13.52 -8.92
N GLN A 121 2.66 -12.89 -9.88
CA GLN A 121 2.79 -13.25 -11.29
C GLN A 121 4.07 -12.71 -11.94
N CYS A 122 4.60 -11.59 -11.45
CA CYS A 122 5.69 -10.84 -12.09
C CYS A 122 7.05 -10.95 -11.38
N VAL A 123 7.08 -11.28 -10.09
CA VAL A 123 8.30 -11.19 -9.26
C VAL A 123 8.62 -12.54 -8.62
N TYR A 124 7.76 -12.99 -7.70
CA TYR A 124 8.10 -14.07 -6.77
C TYR A 124 7.59 -15.43 -7.21
N GLN A 125 6.55 -15.50 -8.04
CA GLN A 125 5.93 -16.75 -8.51
C GLN A 125 5.67 -17.76 -7.37
N TRP A 126 5.23 -17.30 -6.18
CA TRP A 126 4.96 -18.21 -5.07
C TRP A 126 3.87 -19.22 -5.42
N PHE A 127 2.86 -18.78 -6.17
CA PHE A 127 1.75 -19.58 -6.69
C PHE A 127 1.35 -19.11 -8.09
N ALA A 128 2.29 -19.17 -9.03
CA ALA A 128 2.03 -18.96 -10.46
C ALA A 128 1.92 -20.33 -11.15
N LEU A 129 0.86 -20.52 -11.94
CA LEU A 129 0.49 -21.81 -12.56
C LEU A 129 0.37 -21.68 -14.08
N LYS A 130 0.48 -22.81 -14.78
CA LYS A 130 0.06 -22.90 -16.19
C LYS A 130 -1.46 -23.09 -16.24
N ASP A 131 -2.10 -22.70 -17.34
CA ASP A 131 -3.55 -22.86 -17.53
C ASP A 131 -4.04 -24.29 -17.29
N GLN A 132 -3.23 -25.28 -17.70
CA GLN A 132 -3.54 -26.70 -17.48
C GLN A 132 -3.59 -27.06 -15.99
N HIS A 133 -2.67 -26.54 -15.17
CA HIS A 133 -2.65 -26.80 -13.72
C HIS A 133 -3.78 -26.05 -13.00
N SER A 134 -4.05 -24.80 -13.41
CA SER A 134 -5.21 -24.05 -12.91
C SER A 134 -6.53 -24.78 -13.22
N THR A 135 -6.67 -25.35 -14.43
CA THR A 135 -7.83 -26.15 -14.81
C THR A 135 -8.04 -27.35 -13.88
N VAL A 136 -6.96 -28.05 -13.50
CA VAL A 136 -7.05 -29.16 -12.53
C VAL A 136 -7.54 -28.66 -11.17
N GLY A 137 -7.02 -27.53 -10.68
CA GLY A 137 -7.46 -26.91 -9.44
C GLY A 137 -8.96 -26.55 -9.46
N LYS A 138 -9.43 -25.91 -10.53
CA LYS A 138 -10.86 -25.60 -10.72
C LYS A 138 -11.74 -26.84 -10.72
N VAL A 139 -11.34 -27.90 -11.44
CA VAL A 139 -12.09 -29.15 -11.47
C VAL A 139 -12.11 -29.82 -10.10
N ALA A 140 -11.01 -29.76 -9.35
CA ALA A 140 -10.94 -30.27 -7.99
C ALA A 140 -11.84 -29.47 -7.04
N GLU A 141 -11.85 -28.14 -7.13
CA GLU A 141 -12.75 -27.28 -6.35
C GLU A 141 -14.23 -27.58 -6.66
N MET A 142 -14.59 -27.74 -7.94
CA MET A 142 -15.94 -28.15 -8.36
C MET A 142 -16.34 -29.52 -7.80
N LYS A 143 -15.38 -30.41 -7.58
CA LYS A 143 -15.59 -31.73 -6.96
C LYS A 143 -15.62 -31.69 -5.42
N GLY A 144 -15.42 -30.52 -4.82
CA GLY A 144 -15.43 -30.34 -3.37
C GLY A 144 -14.13 -30.80 -2.69
N GLU A 145 -13.03 -30.89 -3.43
CA GLU A 145 -11.74 -31.27 -2.86
C GLU A 145 -11.23 -30.21 -1.87
N PRO A 146 -10.94 -30.55 -0.60
CA PRO A 146 -10.59 -29.57 0.43
C PRO A 146 -9.35 -28.73 0.10
N TRP A 147 -8.35 -29.32 -0.56
CA TRP A 147 -7.11 -28.63 -0.92
C TRP A 147 -7.31 -27.57 -1.99
N ALA A 148 -8.38 -27.67 -2.79
CA ALA A 148 -8.62 -26.81 -3.93
C ALA A 148 -9.45 -25.55 -3.59
N LYS A 149 -9.98 -25.49 -2.37
CA LYS A 149 -10.90 -24.43 -1.93
C LYS A 149 -10.17 -23.13 -1.58
N GLY A 150 -10.76 -22.01 -1.95
CA GLY A 150 -10.33 -20.68 -1.48
C GLY A 150 -9.14 -20.10 -2.26
N TRP A 151 -8.82 -20.69 -3.41
CA TRP A 151 -7.81 -20.19 -4.32
C TRP A 151 -8.48 -19.48 -5.50
N ASP A 152 -7.95 -18.32 -5.88
CA ASP A 152 -8.27 -17.72 -7.17
C ASP A 152 -7.44 -18.40 -8.26
N TRP A 153 -7.97 -19.49 -8.80
CA TRP A 153 -7.33 -20.26 -9.86
C TRP A 153 -7.14 -19.45 -11.15
N ASP A 154 -7.99 -18.47 -11.42
CA ASP A 154 -7.87 -17.58 -12.58
C ASP A 154 -6.70 -16.61 -12.41
N ALA A 155 -6.60 -15.95 -11.26
CA ALA A 155 -5.45 -15.10 -10.93
C ALA A 155 -4.14 -15.90 -10.90
N ALA A 156 -4.17 -17.16 -10.44
CA ALA A 156 -2.99 -18.01 -10.36
C ALA A 156 -2.38 -18.35 -11.73
N SER A 157 -3.17 -18.45 -12.81
CA SER A 157 -2.65 -18.75 -14.16
C SER A 157 -2.62 -17.57 -15.13
N ARG A 158 -3.04 -16.38 -14.71
CA ARG A 158 -3.13 -15.19 -15.57
C ARG A 158 -1.79 -14.77 -16.19
N GLY A 159 -0.67 -15.09 -15.54
CA GLY A 159 0.67 -14.68 -15.93
C GLY A 159 0.92 -13.18 -15.75
N CYS A 160 2.19 -12.77 -15.81
CA CYS A 160 2.56 -11.39 -15.50
C CYS A 160 1.87 -10.36 -16.41
N LEU A 161 1.97 -10.52 -17.74
CA LEU A 161 1.35 -9.56 -18.69
C LEU A 161 -0.17 -9.47 -18.53
N GLY A 162 -0.82 -10.63 -18.34
CA GLY A 162 -2.26 -10.67 -18.12
C GLY A 162 -2.66 -9.99 -16.81
N GLN A 163 -1.88 -10.18 -15.74
CA GLN A 163 -2.13 -9.53 -14.45
C GLN A 163 -1.88 -8.03 -14.48
N LEU A 164 -0.80 -7.57 -15.12
CA LEU A 164 -0.55 -6.14 -15.31
C LEU A 164 -1.71 -5.46 -16.04
N GLN A 165 -2.21 -6.08 -17.12
CA GLN A 165 -3.36 -5.55 -17.86
C GLN A 165 -4.65 -5.59 -17.05
N TYR A 166 -4.88 -6.66 -16.28
CA TYR A 166 -6.08 -6.80 -15.44
C TYR A 166 -6.11 -5.73 -14.35
N SER A 167 -5.03 -5.55 -13.59
CA SER A 167 -4.88 -4.49 -12.60
C SER A 167 -5.01 -3.10 -13.22
N LYS A 168 -4.42 -2.87 -14.40
CA LYS A 168 -4.60 -1.62 -15.15
C LYS A 168 -6.06 -1.32 -15.47
N ASN A 169 -6.84 -2.33 -15.85
CA ASN A 169 -8.26 -2.17 -16.14
C ASN A 169 -9.06 -1.85 -14.86
N ILE A 170 -8.74 -2.48 -13.74
CA ILE A 170 -9.34 -2.16 -12.44
C ILE A 170 -9.07 -0.70 -12.08
N ILE A 171 -7.80 -0.28 -12.08
CA ILE A 171 -7.41 1.08 -11.68
C ILE A 171 -8.08 2.13 -12.56
N ASN A 172 -8.21 1.87 -13.86
CA ASN A 172 -8.85 2.79 -14.80
C ASN A 172 -10.38 2.84 -14.70
N SER A 173 -11.01 1.89 -14.01
CA SER A 173 -12.46 1.85 -13.86
C SER A 173 -13.01 3.02 -13.03
N ASP A 174 -14.24 3.40 -13.33
CA ASP A 174 -14.97 4.37 -12.52
C ASP A 174 -15.25 3.81 -11.11
N GLU A 175 -15.50 2.50 -11.01
CA GLU A 175 -15.77 1.83 -9.74
C GLU A 175 -14.59 1.95 -8.77
N PHE A 176 -13.35 1.75 -9.25
CA PHE A 176 -12.16 1.94 -8.42
C PHE A 176 -12.05 3.38 -7.91
N SER A 177 -12.31 4.35 -8.78
CA SER A 177 -12.30 5.78 -8.40
C SER A 177 -13.39 6.09 -7.36
N GLN A 178 -14.59 5.54 -7.54
CA GLN A 178 -15.71 5.68 -6.59
C GLN A 178 -15.43 5.03 -5.24
N ARG A 179 -14.69 3.92 -5.20
CA ARG A 179 -14.24 3.29 -3.94
C ARG A 179 -13.25 4.18 -3.20
N ILE A 180 -12.32 4.84 -3.90
CA ILE A 180 -11.41 5.81 -3.26
C ILE A 180 -12.22 7.00 -2.71
N ASP A 181 -13.16 7.53 -3.48
CA ASP A 181 -14.04 8.62 -3.02
C ASP A 181 -14.83 8.18 -1.76
N SER A 182 -15.35 6.94 -1.73
CA SER A 182 -16.16 6.45 -0.61
C SER A 182 -15.37 6.30 0.69
N VAL A 183 -14.11 5.84 0.65
CA VAL A 183 -13.28 5.76 1.86
C VAL A 183 -12.91 7.14 2.37
N ILE A 184 -12.66 8.11 1.49
CA ILE A 184 -12.41 9.49 1.91
C ILE A 184 -13.64 10.07 2.61
N GLU A 185 -14.83 9.94 2.01
CA GLU A 185 -16.07 10.44 2.60
C GLU A 185 -16.45 9.72 3.91
N ALA A 186 -16.18 8.42 4.02
CA ALA A 186 -16.34 7.69 5.27
C ALA A 186 -15.36 8.18 6.35
N THR A 187 -14.10 8.44 5.98
CA THR A 187 -13.06 8.92 6.89
C THR A 187 -13.36 10.33 7.41
N LYS A 188 -13.87 11.23 6.56
CA LYS A 188 -14.28 12.58 6.96
C LYS A 188 -15.27 12.61 8.12
N LYS A 189 -16.13 11.59 8.24
CA LYS A 189 -17.13 11.50 9.34
C LYS A 189 -16.50 11.30 10.72
N LYS A 190 -15.20 10.98 10.78
CA LYS A 190 -14.44 10.83 12.04
C LYS A 190 -13.66 12.07 12.43
N LEU A 191 -13.65 13.12 11.61
CA LEU A 191 -12.85 14.31 11.83
C LEU A 191 -13.48 15.28 12.84
N SER A 192 -12.63 15.98 13.59
CA SER A 192 -13.01 17.18 14.36
C SER A 192 -13.07 18.43 13.46
N THR A 193 -13.37 19.60 14.04
CA THR A 193 -13.41 20.89 13.33
C THR A 193 -12.05 21.31 12.74
N GLU A 194 -10.99 21.26 13.55
CA GLU A 194 -9.60 21.54 13.14
C GLU A 194 -8.86 20.23 12.91
N SER A 195 -8.95 19.75 11.66
CA SER A 195 -8.55 18.40 11.30
C SER A 195 -8.05 18.28 9.87
N MET A 196 -7.28 17.22 9.61
CA MET A 196 -6.77 16.84 8.28
C MET A 196 -6.68 15.32 8.11
N ILE A 197 -6.95 14.86 6.89
CA ILE A 197 -6.62 13.52 6.42
C ILE A 197 -5.36 13.60 5.56
N TYR A 198 -4.35 12.78 5.84
CA TYR A 198 -3.20 12.61 4.96
C TYR A 198 -3.32 11.26 4.26
N TYR A 199 -3.68 11.30 2.99
CA TYR A 199 -3.76 10.11 2.15
C TYR A 199 -2.42 9.88 1.48
N THR A 200 -1.69 8.85 1.90
CA THR A 200 -0.39 8.48 1.32
C THR A 200 -0.59 7.68 0.03
N GLY A 201 0.15 8.05 -1.01
CA GLY A 201 0.28 7.21 -2.21
C GLY A 201 1.19 6.00 -1.97
N TYR A 202 1.63 5.37 -3.05
CA TYR A 202 2.61 4.28 -3.03
C TYR A 202 3.90 4.70 -3.72
N ALA A 203 5.01 4.11 -3.32
CA ALA A 203 6.28 4.24 -4.05
C ALA A 203 6.46 3.16 -5.10
N LYS A 204 7.18 3.53 -6.16
CA LYS A 204 7.71 2.62 -7.17
C LYS A 204 8.63 1.61 -6.48
N PHE A 205 8.56 0.36 -6.91
CA PHE A 205 9.46 -0.68 -6.39
C PHE A 205 10.82 -0.61 -7.06
N TRP A 206 10.84 -0.23 -8.34
CA TRP A 206 12.00 -0.39 -9.19
C TRP A 206 12.64 0.94 -9.50
N SER A 207 13.97 0.95 -9.54
CA SER A 207 14.75 2.11 -10.00
C SER A 207 14.22 2.65 -11.32
N THR A 208 14.17 3.97 -11.44
CA THR A 208 13.71 4.69 -12.63
C THR A 208 14.77 4.83 -13.72
N ASP A 209 16.00 4.40 -13.44
CA ASP A 209 17.11 4.41 -14.41
C ASP A 209 17.08 3.15 -15.30
N TYR A 210 16.38 2.10 -14.86
CA TYR A 210 16.13 0.87 -15.60
C TYR A 210 17.40 0.20 -16.16
N GLY A 211 18.51 0.27 -15.42
CA GLY A 211 19.76 -0.41 -15.80
C GLY A 211 19.59 -1.92 -16.00
N SER A 212 20.36 -2.51 -16.91
CA SER A 212 20.23 -3.91 -17.32
C SER A 212 20.77 -4.94 -16.32
N ALA A 213 21.40 -4.47 -15.24
CA ALA A 213 21.93 -5.32 -14.16
C ALA A 213 20.86 -6.29 -13.60
N CYS A 214 19.62 -5.82 -13.49
CA CYS A 214 18.51 -6.62 -12.98
C CYS A 214 17.81 -7.52 -14.00
N ASP A 215 18.08 -7.38 -15.30
CA ASP A 215 17.34 -8.13 -16.32
C ASP A 215 17.60 -9.65 -16.22
N LYS A 216 18.72 -10.02 -15.60
CA LYS A 216 19.09 -11.41 -15.32
C LYS A 216 18.71 -11.86 -13.91
N VAL A 217 18.22 -10.99 -13.04
CA VAL A 217 17.84 -11.34 -11.66
C VAL A 217 16.47 -12.00 -11.65
N SER A 218 16.27 -12.98 -10.75
CA SER A 218 14.97 -13.57 -10.47
C SER A 218 14.84 -13.84 -8.98
N TRP A 219 13.68 -13.48 -8.44
CA TRP A 219 13.28 -13.80 -7.05
C TRP A 219 12.18 -14.87 -7.01
N SER A 220 12.07 -15.68 -8.06
CA SER A 220 11.08 -16.75 -8.11
C SER A 220 11.39 -17.81 -7.07
N THR A 221 10.52 -17.97 -6.07
CA THR A 221 10.73 -18.90 -4.96
C THR A 221 10.00 -20.23 -5.17
N TRP A 222 8.89 -20.23 -5.93
CA TRP A 222 7.97 -21.35 -6.18
C TRP A 222 7.72 -22.20 -4.92
N LEU A 223 6.72 -21.85 -4.10
CA LEU A 223 6.38 -22.61 -2.90
C LEU A 223 6.07 -24.09 -3.21
N PHE A 224 5.63 -24.39 -4.44
CA PHE A 224 5.35 -25.73 -4.94
C PHE A 224 6.31 -26.13 -6.09
N LYS A 225 7.61 -26.19 -5.80
CA LYS A 225 8.68 -26.48 -6.79
C LYS A 225 8.37 -27.67 -7.72
N SER A 226 7.73 -28.74 -7.23
CA SER A 226 7.39 -29.93 -8.02
C SER A 226 6.35 -29.71 -9.13
N TYR A 227 5.44 -28.74 -8.98
CA TYR A 227 4.40 -28.43 -9.97
C TYR A 227 4.84 -27.38 -11.00
N ASN A 228 5.92 -26.65 -10.70
CA ASN A 228 6.43 -25.55 -11.52
C ASN A 228 7.77 -25.85 -12.20
N ILE A 229 8.23 -27.12 -12.19
CA ILE A 229 9.55 -27.52 -12.76
C ILE A 229 9.75 -27.13 -14.23
N TRP A 230 8.66 -26.84 -14.96
CA TRP A 230 8.66 -26.44 -16.37
C TRP A 230 8.19 -24.99 -16.61
N GLN A 231 8.04 -24.19 -15.56
CA GLN A 231 7.81 -22.75 -15.69
C GLN A 231 9.15 -22.00 -15.64
N PRO A 232 9.44 -21.14 -16.62
CA PRO A 232 10.62 -20.29 -16.53
C PRO A 232 10.47 -19.30 -15.38
N ALA A 233 11.55 -19.10 -14.63
CA ALA A 233 11.60 -18.14 -13.55
C ALA A 233 11.30 -16.72 -14.07
N ALA A 234 10.48 -15.98 -13.35
CA ALA A 234 10.20 -14.58 -13.62
C ALA A 234 11.47 -13.75 -13.45
N ARG A 235 12.02 -13.25 -14.57
CA ARG A 235 13.17 -12.33 -14.59
C ARG A 235 12.73 -10.88 -14.42
N LEU A 236 13.53 -10.06 -13.74
CA LEU A 236 13.22 -8.65 -13.47
C LEU A 236 13.60 -7.73 -14.65
N GLU A 237 13.13 -8.10 -15.84
CA GLU A 237 13.37 -7.39 -17.08
C GLU A 237 12.90 -5.94 -17.01
N GLU A 238 13.65 -5.04 -17.64
CA GLU A 238 13.33 -3.61 -17.77
C GLU A 238 11.86 -3.33 -18.10
N LEU A 239 11.30 -3.97 -19.13
CA LEU A 239 9.91 -3.75 -19.57
C LEU A 239 8.90 -4.05 -18.45
N ARG A 240 9.15 -5.10 -17.67
CA ARG A 240 8.31 -5.50 -16.55
C ARG A 240 8.40 -4.48 -15.42
N ARG A 241 9.62 -4.07 -15.05
CA ARG A 241 9.87 -3.05 -14.02
C ARG A 241 9.18 -1.73 -14.38
N ARG A 242 9.29 -1.30 -15.65
CA ARG A 242 8.62 -0.11 -16.19
C ARG A 242 7.10 -0.19 -16.05
N GLU A 243 6.48 -1.30 -16.46
CA GLU A 243 5.02 -1.40 -16.41
C GLU A 243 4.50 -1.48 -14.96
N MET A 244 5.22 -2.14 -14.05
CA MET A 244 4.89 -2.12 -12.63
C MET A 244 4.96 -0.71 -12.05
N ASN A 245 6.00 0.06 -12.36
CA ASN A 245 6.12 1.46 -11.94
C ASN A 245 4.98 2.33 -12.51
N ARG A 246 4.58 2.10 -13.76
CA ARG A 246 3.43 2.82 -14.36
C ARG A 246 2.10 2.53 -13.65
N LEU A 247 1.91 1.32 -13.12
CA LEU A 247 0.73 1.01 -12.33
C LEU A 247 0.72 1.79 -11.01
N VAL A 248 1.88 1.97 -10.38
CA VAL A 248 2.02 2.82 -9.20
C VAL A 248 1.66 4.27 -9.54
N ASP A 249 2.16 4.80 -10.66
CA ASP A 249 1.78 6.13 -11.14
C ASP A 249 0.27 6.26 -11.33
N LEU A 250 -0.37 5.28 -11.99
CA LEU A 250 -1.82 5.30 -12.20
C LEU A 250 -2.61 5.28 -10.89
N ILE A 251 -2.21 4.46 -9.90
CA ILE A 251 -2.89 4.44 -8.60
C ILE A 251 -2.72 5.79 -7.89
N ASN A 252 -1.50 6.33 -7.87
CA ASN A 252 -1.22 7.63 -7.26
C ASN A 252 -2.02 8.75 -7.93
N ASP A 253 -2.13 8.76 -9.26
CA ASP A 253 -2.94 9.72 -10.01
C ASP A 253 -4.42 9.63 -9.63
N LYS A 254 -4.97 8.42 -9.45
CA LYS A 254 -6.36 8.20 -9.01
C LYS A 254 -6.59 8.71 -7.59
N ILE A 255 -5.67 8.43 -6.67
CA ILE A 255 -5.72 8.92 -5.29
C ILE A 255 -5.63 10.45 -5.27
N GLU A 256 -4.63 11.03 -5.94
CA GLU A 256 -4.45 12.49 -6.00
C GLU A 256 -5.67 13.20 -6.60
N ALA A 257 -6.25 12.63 -7.67
CA ALA A 257 -7.46 13.15 -8.27
C ALA A 257 -8.65 13.10 -7.30
N ALA A 258 -8.82 12.01 -6.54
CA ALA A 258 -9.86 11.89 -5.52
C ALA A 258 -9.67 12.92 -4.41
N VAL A 259 -8.46 13.03 -3.86
CA VAL A 259 -8.10 14.02 -2.84
C VAL A 259 -8.43 15.44 -3.31
N LYS A 260 -8.04 15.81 -4.55
CA LYS A 260 -8.36 17.12 -5.13
C LYS A 260 -9.87 17.41 -5.19
N ARG A 261 -10.69 16.39 -5.49
CA ARG A 261 -12.16 16.52 -5.52
C ARG A 261 -12.76 16.59 -4.11
N SER A 262 -12.11 15.97 -3.12
CA SER A 262 -12.60 15.91 -1.74
C SER A 262 -12.40 17.20 -0.94
N GLY A 263 -11.71 18.20 -1.48
CA GLY A 263 -11.54 19.51 -0.84
C GLY A 263 -10.31 19.60 0.06
N ASP A 264 -10.31 20.62 0.90
CA ASP A 264 -9.19 21.14 1.68
C ASP A 264 -8.88 20.36 2.97
N LYS A 265 -9.78 19.47 3.40
CA LYS A 265 -9.56 18.59 4.57
C LYS A 265 -8.73 17.34 4.29
N VAL A 266 -8.30 17.14 3.04
CA VAL A 266 -7.56 15.95 2.62
C VAL A 266 -6.33 16.38 1.85
N SER A 267 -5.18 15.83 2.20
CA SER A 267 -3.90 16.11 1.56
C SER A 267 -3.29 14.83 1.01
N PHE A 268 -2.82 14.88 -0.23
CA PHE A 268 -2.13 13.75 -0.86
C PHE A 268 -0.65 13.82 -0.51
N VAL A 269 -0.13 12.73 0.05
CA VAL A 269 1.28 12.59 0.40
C VAL A 269 1.96 11.70 -0.64
N ASN A 270 2.58 12.35 -1.62
CA ASN A 270 3.44 11.69 -2.61
C ASN A 270 4.86 11.58 -2.05
N TYR A 271 5.17 10.45 -1.39
CA TYR A 271 6.53 10.17 -0.90
C TYR A 271 7.43 9.48 -1.94
N ASP A 272 6.86 8.94 -3.02
CA ASP A 272 7.58 8.30 -4.13
C ASP A 272 8.69 9.21 -4.69
N LYS A 273 8.41 10.51 -4.76
CA LYS A 273 9.38 11.54 -5.21
C LYS A 273 10.69 11.59 -4.41
N TYR A 274 10.73 11.01 -3.21
CA TYR A 274 11.91 10.96 -2.36
C TYR A 274 12.60 9.60 -2.37
N VAL A 275 11.94 8.52 -2.80
CA VAL A 275 12.48 7.16 -2.66
C VAL A 275 13.75 6.97 -3.49
N GLY A 276 13.78 7.50 -4.71
CA GLY A 276 15.00 7.50 -5.53
C GLY A 276 16.14 8.32 -4.93
N HIS A 277 15.85 9.42 -4.23
CA HIS A 277 16.88 10.22 -3.56
C HIS A 277 17.59 9.43 -2.46
N PHE A 278 16.85 8.61 -1.72
CA PHE A 278 17.39 7.75 -0.66
C PHE A 278 17.84 6.38 -1.15
N LYS A 279 17.84 6.13 -2.48
CA LYS A 279 18.12 4.82 -3.08
C LYS A 279 17.29 3.69 -2.46
N GLY A 280 16.01 3.97 -2.23
CA GLY A 280 15.07 3.05 -1.59
C GLY A 280 14.37 2.09 -2.56
N HIS A 281 14.65 2.16 -3.87
CA HIS A 281 14.12 1.19 -4.82
C HIS A 281 15.00 -0.06 -4.87
N TYR A 282 14.43 -1.12 -5.42
CA TYR A 282 15.19 -2.26 -5.91
C TYR A 282 15.79 -1.98 -7.28
N CYS A 283 16.84 -2.73 -7.62
CA CYS A 283 17.51 -2.61 -8.91
C CYS A 283 18.12 -1.22 -9.16
N GLU A 284 18.57 -0.56 -8.09
CA GLU A 284 19.35 0.68 -8.17
C GLU A 284 20.75 0.41 -8.71
N ASP A 285 21.33 1.40 -9.39
CA ASP A 285 22.66 1.24 -9.98
C ASP A 285 23.72 0.99 -8.88
N GLY A 286 24.56 -0.01 -9.12
CA GLY A 286 25.58 -0.48 -8.18
C GLY A 286 25.09 -1.37 -7.03
N VAL A 287 23.80 -1.75 -6.99
CA VAL A 287 23.26 -2.72 -6.02
C VAL A 287 23.20 -4.12 -6.65
N ASP A 288 23.75 -5.12 -5.96
CA ASP A 288 23.67 -6.53 -6.38
C ASP A 288 22.41 -7.21 -5.79
N GLU A 289 21.42 -7.39 -6.65
CA GLU A 289 20.13 -8.00 -6.32
C GLU A 289 20.09 -9.53 -6.59
N SER A 290 21.22 -10.13 -6.97
CA SER A 290 21.30 -11.56 -7.28
C SER A 290 21.28 -12.46 -6.03
N VAL A 291 21.46 -11.87 -4.85
CA VAL A 291 21.64 -12.57 -3.57
C VAL A 291 20.45 -12.37 -2.62
N VAL A 292 19.24 -12.23 -3.15
CA VAL A 292 18.03 -12.26 -2.31
C VAL A 292 17.73 -13.73 -1.98
N GLY A 293 18.28 -14.19 -0.86
CA GLY A 293 18.12 -15.54 -0.29
C GLY A 293 16.97 -15.65 0.70
#